data_AF-A0A958SU47-F1
#
_entry.id   AF-A0A958SU47-F1
#
_cell.length_a   1.000
_cell.length_b   1.000
_cell.length_c   1.000
_cell.angle_alpha   90.00
_cell.angle_beta   90.00
_cell.angle_gamma   90.00
#
_symmetry.space_group_name_H-M   'P 1'
#
loop_
_entity.id
_entity.type
_entity.pdbx_description
1 polymer ?
#
loop_
_entity_poly.entity_id
_entity_poly.type
_entity_poly.pdbx_seq_one_letter_code
_entity_poly.pdbx_strand_id
1 'polypeptide(L)'
;MKKTLTCLPLLLLIAMVTSCSSVKVASDYDKNANFSSYKTFAFYKTGIDKAEISDLDKRRILRAIESEMLAKGFTKSENPDLLVSIFTKSREKVNVYNNGWGPYGYGWG
;
A
#
# COMPACT_ATOMS: atom_id res chain seq x y z
N MET A 1 -28.97 -35.68 9.04
CA MET A 1 -27.52 -35.65 9.34
C MET A 1 -26.62 -35.73 8.11
N LYS A 2 -27.04 -36.28 6.95
CA LYS A 2 -26.18 -36.32 5.74
C LYS A 2 -26.06 -34.97 5.02
N LYS A 3 -27.12 -34.16 4.98
CA LYS A 3 -27.12 -32.83 4.32
C LYS A 3 -26.19 -31.81 4.98
N THR A 4 -25.91 -31.95 6.28
CA THR A 4 -24.99 -31.06 7.02
C THR A 4 -23.52 -31.35 6.73
N LEU A 5 -23.14 -32.60 6.41
CA LEU A 5 -21.78 -32.93 5.98
C LEU A 5 -21.46 -32.43 4.55
N THR A 6 -22.47 -32.34 3.67
CA THR A 6 -22.28 -31.87 2.29
C THR A 6 -22.04 -30.36 2.20
N CYS A 7 -22.52 -29.56 3.16
CA CYS A 7 -22.31 -28.11 3.19
C CYS A 7 -20.95 -27.70 3.77
N LEU A 8 -20.25 -28.60 4.48
CA LEU A 8 -18.95 -28.36 5.11
C LEU A 8 -17.84 -27.96 4.10
N PRO A 9 -17.63 -28.65 2.96
CA PRO A 9 -16.61 -28.25 1.99
C PRO A 9 -16.90 -26.90 1.35
N LEU A 10 -18.17 -26.56 1.10
CA LEU A 10 -18.57 -25.27 0.56
C LEU A 10 -18.26 -24.13 1.55
N LEU A 11 -18.55 -24.34 2.84
CA LEU A 11 -18.27 -23.36 3.88
C LEU A 11 -16.75 -23.15 4.09
N LEU A 12 -15.97 -24.22 3.95
CA LEU A 12 -14.51 -24.19 4.04
C LEU A 12 -13.89 -23.46 2.84
N LEU A 13 -14.46 -23.63 1.64
CA LEU A 13 -14.09 -22.88 0.44
C LEU A 13 -14.39 -21.38 0.60
N ILE A 14 -15.56 -21.03 1.11
CA ILE A 14 -15.95 -19.62 1.38
C ILE A 14 -15.00 -19.00 2.41
N ALA A 15 -14.64 -19.73 3.47
CA ALA A 15 -13.70 -19.24 4.48
C ALA A 15 -12.32 -18.92 3.88
N MET A 16 -11.82 -19.76 2.97
CA MET A 16 -10.53 -19.53 2.28
C MET A 16 -10.54 -18.30 1.37
N VAL A 17 -11.68 -17.96 0.75
CA VAL A 17 -11.78 -16.79 -0.15
C VAL A 17 -11.81 -15.47 0.62
N THR A 18 -12.21 -15.48 1.91
CA THR A 18 -12.32 -14.26 2.73
C THR A 18 -11.00 -13.74 3.34
N SER A 19 -9.87 -14.44 3.16
CA SER A 19 -8.61 -14.08 3.84
C SER A 19 -7.84 -12.92 3.21
N CYS A 20 -8.28 -12.35 2.08
CA CYS A 20 -7.57 -11.25 1.44
C CYS A 20 -7.75 -9.92 2.20
N SER A 21 -6.72 -9.46 2.89
CA SER A 21 -6.66 -8.09 3.41
C SER A 21 -6.06 -7.14 2.36
N SER A 22 -6.84 -6.16 1.92
CA SER A 22 -6.36 -5.14 0.97
C SER A 22 -5.69 -3.95 1.68
N VAL A 23 -4.87 -3.21 0.94
CA VAL A 23 -4.27 -1.94 1.41
C VAL A 23 -5.31 -0.82 1.26
N LYS A 24 -5.38 0.07 2.26
CA LYS A 24 -6.23 1.26 2.18
C LYS A 24 -5.56 2.32 1.30
N VAL A 25 -6.26 2.76 0.25
CA VAL A 25 -5.79 3.78 -0.69
C VAL A 25 -6.81 4.92 -0.73
N ALA A 26 -6.32 6.16 -0.73
CA ALA A 26 -7.12 7.36 -0.96
C ALA A 26 -6.44 8.20 -2.05
N SER A 27 -7.23 8.79 -2.94
CA SER A 27 -6.75 9.59 -4.07
C SER A 27 -7.58 10.86 -4.19
N ASP A 28 -6.91 11.99 -4.41
CA ASP A 28 -7.53 13.29 -4.67
C ASP A 28 -6.81 13.96 -5.85
N TYR A 29 -7.56 14.76 -6.63
CA TYR A 29 -7.06 15.42 -7.83
C TYR A 29 -7.91 16.65 -8.20
N ASP A 30 -7.31 17.57 -8.96
CA ASP A 30 -8.00 18.76 -9.47
C ASP A 30 -8.95 18.38 -10.63
N LYS A 31 -10.25 18.64 -10.47
CA LYS A 31 -11.28 18.34 -11.48
C LYS A 31 -11.27 19.32 -12.66
N ASN A 32 -10.67 20.50 -12.50
CA ASN A 32 -10.59 21.51 -13.55
C ASN A 32 -9.35 21.33 -14.43
N ALA A 33 -8.33 20.62 -13.93
CA ALA A 33 -7.13 20.32 -14.68
C ALA A 33 -7.41 19.30 -15.79
N ASN A 34 -7.03 19.65 -17.02
CA ASN A 34 -7.14 18.73 -18.14
C ASN A 34 -5.90 17.82 -18.22
N PHE A 35 -5.96 16.66 -17.58
CA PHE A 35 -4.85 15.70 -17.57
C PHE A 35 -4.52 15.09 -18.94
N SER A 36 -5.42 15.19 -19.94
CA SER A 36 -5.13 14.66 -21.27
C SER A 36 -4.11 15.48 -22.05
N SER A 37 -3.87 16.74 -21.64
CA SER A 37 -2.89 17.63 -22.27
C SER A 37 -1.45 17.28 -21.90
N TYR A 38 -1.24 16.67 -20.73
CA TYR A 38 0.08 16.25 -20.27
C TYR A 38 0.46 14.92 -20.92
N LYS A 39 1.68 14.82 -21.46
CA LYS A 39 2.18 13.61 -22.14
C LYS A 39 3.48 13.10 -21.54
N THR A 40 4.24 13.98 -20.90
CA THR A 40 5.56 13.65 -20.41
C THR A 40 5.65 13.77 -18.89
N PHE A 41 6.48 12.93 -18.28
CA PHE A 41 6.73 12.97 -16.85
C PHE A 41 8.20 12.79 -16.49
N ALA A 42 8.59 13.27 -15.31
CA ALA A 42 9.84 12.90 -14.67
C ALA A 42 9.67 12.79 -13.16
N PHE A 43 10.64 12.13 -12.53
CA PHE A 43 10.71 12.00 -11.09
C PHE A 43 11.36 13.23 -10.47
N TYR A 44 10.73 13.81 -9.45
CA TYR A 44 11.28 14.92 -8.68
C TYR A 44 12.26 14.40 -7.62
N LYS A 45 13.55 14.34 -8.00
CA LYS A 45 14.64 13.74 -7.20
C LYS A 45 14.69 14.26 -5.76
N THR A 46 14.66 15.59 -5.56
CA THR A 46 14.72 16.23 -4.24
C THR A 46 13.58 15.79 -3.30
N GLY A 47 12.41 15.44 -3.84
CA GLY A 47 11.30 14.92 -3.04
C GLY A 47 11.50 13.46 -2.65
N ILE A 48 11.97 12.64 -3.59
CA ILE A 48 12.20 11.20 -3.40
C ILE A 48 13.35 10.94 -2.40
N ASP A 49 14.39 11.77 -2.41
CA ASP A 49 15.55 11.59 -1.53
C ASP A 49 15.22 11.85 -0.05
N LYS A 50 14.16 12.62 0.23
CA LYS A 50 13.66 12.87 1.59
C LYS A 50 12.85 11.69 2.16
N ALA A 51 12.51 10.69 1.35
CA ALA A 51 11.81 9.51 1.84
C ALA A 51 12.77 8.63 2.64
N GLU A 52 12.57 8.57 3.96
CA GLU A 52 13.32 7.72 4.91
C GLU A 52 12.93 6.24 4.76
N ILE A 53 13.26 5.64 3.62
CA ILE A 53 13.04 4.23 3.30
C ILE A 53 14.31 3.58 2.77
N SER A 54 14.34 2.25 2.76
CA SER A 54 15.45 1.49 2.18
C SER A 54 15.61 1.80 0.68
N ASP A 55 16.85 1.78 0.18
CA ASP A 55 17.12 1.98 -1.25
C ASP A 55 16.46 0.91 -2.14
N LEU A 56 16.28 -0.30 -1.60
CA LEU A 56 15.57 -1.37 -2.29
C LEU A 56 14.10 -1.00 -2.51
N ASP A 57 13.42 -0.52 -1.47
CA ASP A 57 12.02 -0.13 -1.54
C ASP A 57 11.84 1.13 -2.38
N LYS A 58 12.76 2.09 -2.28
CA LYS A 58 12.81 3.26 -3.15
C LYS A 58 12.83 2.84 -4.62
N ARG A 59 13.74 1.92 -5.01
CA ARG A 59 13.80 1.40 -6.39
C ARG A 59 12.51 0.67 -6.81
N ARG A 60 11.90 -0.11 -5.91
CA ARG A 60 10.65 -0.84 -6.19
C ARG A 60 9.48 0.11 -6.43
N ILE A 61 9.31 1.12 -5.58
CA ILE A 61 8.25 2.13 -5.70
C ILE A 61 8.42 2.92 -6.98
N LEU A 62 9.63 3.41 -7.27
CA LEU A 62 9.88 4.17 -8.50
C LEU A 62 9.60 3.36 -9.76
N ARG A 63 10.01 2.07 -9.79
CA ARG A 63 9.70 1.17 -10.91
C ARG A 63 8.20 0.91 -11.06
N ALA A 64 7.48 0.72 -9.96
CA ALA A 64 6.03 0.53 -9.99
C ALA A 64 5.32 1.76 -10.55
N ILE A 65 5.67 2.96 -10.06
CA ILE A 65 5.12 4.22 -10.57
C ILE A 65 5.44 4.41 -12.05
N GLU A 66 6.68 4.14 -12.45
CA GLU A 66 7.09 4.22 -13.85
C GLU A 66 6.25 3.29 -14.74
N SER A 67 6.08 2.03 -14.33
CA SER A 67 5.26 1.05 -15.07
C SER A 67 3.82 1.54 -15.24
N GLU A 68 3.22 2.09 -14.18
CA GLU A 68 1.85 2.62 -14.23
C GLU A 68 1.73 3.87 -15.10
N MET A 69 2.71 4.78 -15.05
CA MET A 69 2.74 5.97 -15.91
C MET A 69 2.88 5.60 -17.39
N LEU A 70 3.76 4.64 -17.70
CA LEU A 70 3.91 4.11 -19.06
C LEU A 70 2.62 3.40 -19.53
N ALA A 71 1.98 2.61 -18.67
CA ALA A 71 0.71 1.94 -18.97
C ALA A 71 -0.43 2.95 -19.25
N LYS A 72 -0.38 4.13 -18.62
CA LYS A 72 -1.30 5.25 -18.87
C LYS A 72 -0.95 6.06 -20.13
N GLY A 73 0.13 5.72 -20.84
CA GLY A 73 0.54 6.36 -22.09
C GLY A 73 1.44 7.58 -21.94
N PHE A 74 2.01 7.82 -20.76
CA PHE A 74 3.00 8.88 -20.56
C PHE A 74 4.40 8.42 -20.99
N THR A 75 5.28 9.37 -21.33
CA THR A 75 6.69 9.10 -21.64
C THR A 75 7.64 9.90 -20.75
N LYS A 76 8.84 9.37 -20.50
CA LYS A 76 9.86 10.14 -19.76
C LYS A 76 10.42 11.28 -20.61
N SER A 77 10.66 12.44 -19.99
CA SER A 77 11.29 13.60 -20.63
C SER A 77 12.21 14.31 -19.65
N GLU A 78 13.29 14.93 -20.16
CA GLU A 78 14.13 15.84 -19.37
C GLU A 78 13.44 17.19 -19.12
N ASN A 79 12.53 17.60 -20.01
CA ASN A 79 11.62 18.73 -19.85
C ASN A 79 10.19 18.18 -19.75
N PRO A 80 9.73 17.74 -18.56
CA PRO A 80 8.45 17.08 -18.40
C PRO A 80 7.29 18.06 -18.19
N ASP A 81 6.09 17.64 -18.57
CA ASP A 81 4.84 18.33 -18.23
C ASP A 81 4.43 18.09 -16.77
N LEU A 82 4.78 16.91 -16.24
CA LEU A 82 4.44 16.46 -14.89
C LEU A 82 5.67 16.01 -14.09
N LEU A 83 5.74 16.45 -12.84
CA LEU A 83 6.73 15.98 -11.87
C LEU A 83 6.08 15.10 -10.82
N VAL A 84 6.61 13.88 -10.65
CA VAL A 84 6.11 12.92 -9.66
C VAL A 84 7.06 12.88 -8.46
N SER A 85 6.50 13.10 -7.27
CA SER A 85 7.21 13.02 -5.99
C SER A 85 6.53 12.00 -5.08
N ILE A 86 7.32 11.35 -4.22
CA ILE A 86 6.81 10.43 -3.19
C ILE A 86 7.23 10.93 -1.81
N PHE A 87 6.39 10.66 -0.82
CA PHE A 87 6.70 10.91 0.59
C PHE A 87 6.28 9.70 1.40
N THR A 88 7.10 9.34 2.38
CA THR A 88 6.84 8.22 3.27
C THR A 88 6.88 8.71 4.71
N LYS A 89 5.99 8.16 5.53
CA LYS A 89 5.98 8.43 6.97
C LYS A 89 6.05 7.10 7.70
N SER A 90 7.13 6.90 8.45
CA SER A 90 7.21 5.81 9.41
C SER A 90 6.67 6.31 10.76
N ARG A 91 6.03 5.42 11.50
CA ARG A 91 5.68 5.65 12.91
C ARG A 91 6.07 4.40 13.66
N GLU A 92 6.86 4.55 14.70
CA GLU A 92 7.13 3.45 15.62
C GLU A 92 5.85 3.06 16.34
N LYS A 93 5.48 1.78 16.23
CA LYS A 93 4.35 1.23 16.97
C LYS A 93 4.89 0.68 18.30
N VAL A 94 4.76 1.48 19.36
CA VAL A 94 5.07 1.01 20.71
C VAL A 94 3.94 0.09 21.18
N ASN A 95 4.21 -1.21 21.21
CA ASN A 95 3.31 -2.18 21.81
C ASN A 95 3.63 -2.25 23.31
N VAL A 96 2.79 -1.62 24.13
CA VAL A 96 2.87 -1.77 25.60
C VAL A 96 2.13 -3.06 25.96
N TYR A 97 2.88 -4.12 26.22
CA TYR A 97 2.32 -5.35 26.79
C TYR A 97 2.20 -5.17 28.30
N ASN A 98 1.07 -4.63 28.75
CA ASN A 98 0.73 -4.60 30.16
C ASN A 98 0.23 -6.00 30.56
N ASN A 99 1.15 -6.86 31.01
CA ASN A 99 0.77 -8.11 31.67
C ASN A 99 0.25 -7.74 33.07
N GLY A 100 -1.00 -7.28 33.12
CA GLY A 100 -1.70 -6.78 34.31
C GLY A 100 -2.03 -7.88 35.33
N TRP A 101 -1.10 -8.78 35.56
CA TRP A 101 -1.05 -9.57 36.78
C TRP A 101 -0.29 -8.75 37.82
N GLY A 102 -1.07 -7.99 38.61
CA GLY A 102 -0.61 -7.53 39.91
C GLY A 102 -0.11 -8.71 40.77
N PRO A 103 0.32 -8.47 42.02
CA PRO A 103 0.97 -9.48 42.87
C PRO A 103 0.18 -10.79 43.15
N TYR A 104 -1.01 -10.98 42.57
CA TYR A 104 -1.87 -12.15 42.71
C TYR A 104 -2.37 -12.74 41.37
N GLY A 105 -1.65 -12.53 40.28
CA GLY A 105 -1.99 -13.14 38.99
C GLY A 105 -1.71 -14.65 38.95
N TYR A 106 -2.73 -15.46 39.21
CA TYR A 106 -2.65 -16.90 39.03
C TYR A 106 -2.56 -17.26 37.54
N GLY A 107 -1.37 -17.74 37.17
CA GLY A 107 -1.07 -18.45 35.94
C GLY A 107 -2.07 -19.54 35.60
N TRP A 108 -2.74 -19.42 34.46
CA TRP A 108 -3.28 -20.56 33.74
C TRP A 108 -3.04 -20.37 32.24
N GLY A 109 -2.24 -21.30 31.70
CA GLY A 109 -2.29 -21.84 30.33
C GLY A 109 -2.43 -20.86 29.18
#